data_AF-A0A3D3GK24-F1
#
_entry.id   AF-A0A3D3GK24-F1
#
_cell.length_a   1.000
_cell.length_b   1.000
_cell.length_c   1.000
_cell.angle_alpha   90.00
_cell.angle_beta   90.00
_cell.angle_gamma   90.00
#
_symmetry.space_group_name_H-M   'P 1'
#
loop_
_entity.id
_entity.type
_entity.pdbx_description
1 polymer ?
#
loop_
_entity_poly.entity_id
_entity_poly.type
_entity_poly.pdbx_seq_one_letter_code
_entity_poly.pdbx_strand_id
1 'polypeptide(L)'
;MNNEFEIEKTEKKLGALGELICDMVGGLSGAALSAFFKVPILDPLAAPMIRMGISDMFNRTMSHKQEIKMGMGVAYIGAKIHQRNTRGDKLREDNFFGGQEVKAEGPEILETVLSKCKEECREKKIRYIANIFANSIFEKDPAEVIHLAISIAERLTYRQMLMLALLGKAESLQFDRVLLNVRTDGKDILSASLNHEGNKLSDDFGLFTNNPSFGDLVPPNFTAIGEICFRLMSLNDMPDHDSDLRDLIKDLETVDKAYRVKFPLTGAR
;
A
#
# COMPACT_ATOMS: atom_id res chain seq x y z
N MET A 1 -19.65 -14.43 -26.17
CA MET A 1 -18.98 -15.75 -26.12
C MET A 1 -17.47 -15.67 -25.96
N ASN A 2 -16.69 -14.90 -26.75
CA ASN A 2 -15.22 -14.84 -26.52
C ASN A 2 -14.80 -14.06 -25.24
N ASN A 3 -15.55 -13.04 -24.82
CA ASN A 3 -15.20 -12.26 -23.61
C ASN A 3 -15.51 -12.99 -22.29
N GLU A 4 -16.59 -13.78 -22.20
CA GLU A 4 -16.92 -14.50 -20.97
C GLU A 4 -15.91 -15.62 -20.65
N PHE A 5 -15.35 -16.26 -21.68
CA PHE A 5 -14.37 -17.34 -21.53
C PHE A 5 -12.98 -16.84 -21.07
N GLU A 6 -12.60 -15.63 -21.48
CA GLU A 6 -11.37 -14.97 -20.99
C GLU A 6 -11.53 -14.52 -19.53
N ILE A 7 -12.69 -13.95 -19.18
CA ILE A 7 -13.00 -13.50 -17.81
C ILE A 7 -12.96 -14.68 -16.82
N GLU A 8 -13.59 -15.80 -17.15
CA GLU A 8 -13.61 -17.01 -16.31
C GLU A 8 -12.20 -17.61 -16.12
N LYS A 9 -11.33 -17.48 -17.12
CA LYS A 9 -9.93 -17.96 -17.07
C LYS A 9 -9.06 -17.04 -16.22
N THR A 10 -9.28 -15.73 -16.24
CA THR A 10 -8.64 -14.78 -15.31
C THR A 10 -9.11 -14.97 -13.87
N GLU A 11 -10.40 -15.20 -13.64
CA GLU A 11 -10.94 -15.44 -12.30
C GLU A 11 -10.40 -16.73 -11.68
N LYS A 12 -10.26 -17.81 -12.47
CA LYS A 12 -9.60 -19.06 -12.01
C LYS A 12 -8.13 -18.86 -11.63
N LYS A 13 -7.39 -18.05 -12.40
CA LYS A 13 -5.98 -17.73 -12.10
C LYS A 13 -5.84 -16.82 -10.88
N LEU A 14 -6.76 -15.88 -10.70
CA LEU A 14 -6.82 -15.00 -9.53
C LEU A 14 -7.23 -15.77 -8.26
N GLY A 15 -8.15 -16.73 -8.40
CA GLY A 15 -8.52 -17.68 -7.35
C GLY A 15 -7.37 -18.58 -6.92
N ALA A 16 -6.60 -19.11 -7.89
CA ALA A 16 -5.38 -19.88 -7.61
C ALA A 16 -4.29 -19.04 -6.93
N LEU A 17 -4.18 -17.74 -7.25
CA LEU A 17 -3.33 -16.79 -6.54
C LEU A 17 -3.83 -16.49 -5.12
N GLY A 18 -5.15 -16.40 -4.93
CA GLY A 18 -5.79 -16.25 -3.62
C GLY A 18 -5.56 -17.47 -2.72
N GLU A 19 -5.68 -18.68 -3.26
CA GLU A 19 -5.33 -19.93 -2.57
C GLU A 19 -3.84 -19.98 -2.24
N LEU A 20 -2.97 -19.56 -3.18
CA LEU A 20 -1.54 -19.37 -2.93
C LEU A 20 -1.32 -18.45 -1.72
N ILE A 21 -2.01 -17.31 -1.65
CA ILE A 21 -1.87 -16.32 -0.57
C ILE A 21 -2.41 -16.85 0.76
N CYS A 22 -3.50 -17.60 0.75
CA CYS A 22 -4.04 -18.26 1.95
C CYS A 22 -3.09 -19.34 2.49
N ASP A 23 -2.50 -20.17 1.60
CA ASP A 23 -1.51 -21.18 1.99
C ASP A 23 -0.19 -20.55 2.46
N MET A 24 0.13 -19.34 2.00
CA MET A 24 1.31 -18.55 2.42
C MET A 24 1.20 -17.96 3.83
N VAL A 25 -0.01 -17.70 4.33
CA VAL A 25 -0.26 -17.15 5.68
C VAL A 25 -0.29 -18.25 6.77
N GLY A 26 -0.49 -19.52 6.39
CA GLY A 26 -0.59 -20.68 7.30
C GLY A 26 0.73 -21.21 7.87
N GLY A 27 1.87 -20.61 7.56
CA GLY A 27 3.18 -20.95 8.13
C GLY A 27 3.99 -21.91 7.25
N LEU A 28 4.61 -21.42 6.19
CA LEU A 28 5.59 -22.17 5.38
C LEU A 28 6.44 -21.15 4.61
N SER A 29 7.54 -20.72 5.22
CA SER A 29 8.55 -19.85 4.58
C SER A 29 9.05 -20.42 3.24
N GLY A 30 9.10 -21.76 3.12
CA GLY A 30 9.38 -22.46 1.87
C GLY A 30 8.20 -22.53 0.88
N ALA A 31 6.95 -22.54 1.35
CA ALA A 31 5.80 -22.53 0.45
C ALA A 31 5.64 -21.18 -0.22
N ALA A 32 5.82 -20.06 0.50
CA ALA A 32 5.77 -18.72 -0.10
C ALA A 32 6.85 -18.50 -1.17
N LEU A 33 8.06 -18.98 -0.92
CA LEU A 33 9.12 -19.00 -1.92
C LEU A 33 8.74 -19.88 -3.11
N SER A 34 8.30 -21.12 -2.88
CA SER A 34 7.91 -22.04 -3.96
C SER A 34 6.72 -21.53 -4.80
N ALA A 35 5.79 -20.84 -4.15
CA ALA A 35 4.62 -20.20 -4.71
C ALA A 35 5.03 -19.04 -5.62
N PHE A 36 5.88 -18.14 -5.14
CA PHE A 36 6.47 -17.08 -5.97
C PHE A 36 7.21 -17.65 -7.18
N PHE A 37 7.97 -18.73 -7.00
CA PHE A 37 8.69 -19.34 -8.10
C PHE A 37 7.75 -19.92 -9.18
N LYS A 38 6.52 -20.27 -8.82
CA LYS A 38 5.44 -20.72 -9.71
C LYS A 38 4.62 -19.57 -10.30
N VAL A 39 4.69 -18.35 -9.76
CA VAL A 39 4.05 -17.19 -10.38
C VAL A 39 4.72 -16.97 -11.74
N PRO A 40 3.96 -16.97 -12.84
CA PRO A 40 4.51 -16.65 -14.15
C PRO A 40 4.81 -15.15 -14.17
N ILE A 41 6.03 -14.79 -13.75
CA ILE A 41 6.65 -13.51 -14.12
C ILE A 41 7.01 -13.67 -15.60
N LEU A 42 6.11 -13.21 -16.48
CA LEU A 42 6.22 -13.47 -17.92
C LEU A 42 7.43 -12.81 -18.59
N ASP A 43 8.18 -11.96 -17.87
CA ASP A 43 9.28 -11.22 -18.46
C ASP A 43 10.67 -11.82 -18.14
N PRO A 44 11.44 -12.23 -19.17
CA PRO A 44 12.74 -12.85 -19.00
C PRO A 44 13.84 -11.90 -18.50
N LEU A 45 13.66 -10.57 -18.57
CA LEU A 45 14.62 -9.60 -18.01
C LEU A 45 14.44 -9.43 -16.50
N ALA A 46 13.19 -9.31 -16.03
CA ALA A 46 12.91 -9.06 -14.62
C ALA A 46 12.99 -10.33 -13.76
N ALA A 47 12.56 -11.48 -14.30
CA ALA A 47 12.43 -12.71 -13.52
C ALA A 47 13.74 -13.21 -12.88
N PRO A 48 14.91 -13.24 -13.57
CA PRO A 48 16.16 -13.69 -12.97
C PRO A 48 16.62 -12.78 -11.82
N MET A 49 16.52 -11.46 -12.02
CA MET A 49 16.90 -10.46 -11.03
C MET A 49 16.12 -10.64 -9.72
N ILE A 50 14.78 -10.71 -9.83
CA ILE A 50 13.92 -10.81 -8.66
C ILE A 50 14.13 -12.15 -7.93
N ARG A 51 14.27 -13.25 -8.69
CA ARG A 51 14.52 -14.58 -8.11
C ARG A 51 15.85 -14.66 -7.37
N MET A 52 16.91 -14.06 -7.93
CA MET A 52 18.23 -14.02 -7.30
C MET A 52 18.18 -13.19 -6.01
N GLY A 53 17.62 -11.98 -6.06
CA GLY A 53 17.51 -11.11 -4.87
C GLY A 53 16.68 -11.74 -3.75
N ILE A 54 15.60 -12.44 -4.08
CA ILE A 54 14.82 -13.20 -3.09
C ILE A 54 15.64 -14.35 -2.50
N SER A 55 16.31 -15.15 -3.34
CA SER A 55 17.11 -16.28 -2.86
C SER A 55 18.22 -15.84 -1.91
N ASP A 56 18.91 -14.75 -2.22
CA ASP A 56 19.98 -14.19 -1.39
C ASP A 56 19.46 -13.73 -0.03
N MET A 57 18.23 -13.20 0.01
CA MET A 57 17.57 -12.80 1.25
C MET A 57 17.16 -13.99 2.14
N PHE A 58 16.65 -15.08 1.55
CA PHE A 58 16.29 -16.31 2.29
C PHE A 58 17.50 -17.10 2.77
N ASN A 59 18.67 -16.93 2.14
CA ASN A 59 19.91 -17.57 2.59
C ASN A 59 20.51 -16.92 3.85
N ARG A 60 19.92 -15.83 4.36
CA ARG A 60 20.38 -15.15 5.59
C ARG A 60 19.74 -15.79 6.82
N THR A 61 20.47 -15.78 7.94
CA THR A 61 19.94 -16.23 9.23
C THR A 61 18.80 -15.33 9.69
N MET A 62 17.61 -15.90 9.88
CA MET A 62 16.40 -15.19 10.31
C MET A 62 15.66 -15.94 11.42
N SER A 63 14.91 -15.22 12.24
CA SER A 63 13.90 -15.86 13.10
C SER A 63 12.70 -16.33 12.28
N HIS A 64 11.96 -17.32 12.79
CA HIS A 64 10.78 -17.86 12.10
C HIS A 64 9.73 -16.79 11.75
N LYS A 65 9.47 -15.83 12.66
CA LYS A 65 8.53 -14.73 12.40
C LYS A 65 9.01 -13.79 11.29
N GLN A 66 10.31 -13.54 11.21
CA GLN A 66 10.89 -12.71 10.16
C GLN A 66 10.79 -13.39 8.80
N GLU A 67 11.01 -14.71 8.78
CA GLU A 67 10.89 -15.55 7.60
C GLU A 67 9.46 -15.53 7.02
N ILE A 68 8.45 -15.70 7.88
CA ILE A 68 7.02 -15.62 7.50
C ILE A 68 6.71 -14.25 6.88
N LYS A 69 7.08 -13.16 7.55
CA LYS A 69 6.80 -11.80 7.07
C LYS A 69 7.50 -11.47 5.76
N MET A 70 8.73 -11.94 5.57
CA MET A 70 9.43 -11.80 4.29
C MET A 70 8.74 -12.62 3.19
N GLY A 71 8.31 -13.85 3.51
CA GLY A 71 7.50 -14.68 2.62
C GLY A 71 6.20 -14.00 2.18
N MET A 72 5.49 -13.34 3.11
CA MET A 72 4.32 -12.51 2.80
C MET A 72 4.68 -11.36 1.85
N GLY A 73 5.80 -10.67 2.08
CA GLY A 73 6.26 -9.60 1.17
C GLY A 73 6.48 -10.11 -0.26
N VAL A 74 7.19 -11.24 -0.38
CA VAL A 74 7.45 -11.91 -1.68
C VAL A 74 6.14 -12.33 -2.36
N ALA A 75 5.21 -12.91 -1.60
CA ALA A 75 3.89 -13.27 -2.06
C ALA A 75 3.13 -12.10 -2.69
N TYR A 76 3.05 -10.98 -1.95
CA TYR A 76 2.35 -9.79 -2.41
C TYR A 76 3.01 -9.14 -3.62
N ILE A 77 4.35 -9.13 -3.68
CA ILE A 77 5.10 -8.69 -4.87
C ILE A 77 4.69 -9.52 -6.09
N GLY A 78 4.75 -10.85 -5.98
CA GLY A 78 4.43 -11.75 -7.08
C GLY A 78 2.98 -11.59 -7.56
N ALA A 79 2.04 -11.52 -6.62
CA ALA A 79 0.62 -11.33 -6.93
C ALA A 79 0.37 -10.00 -7.64
N LYS A 80 1.00 -8.91 -7.17
CA LYS A 80 0.82 -7.58 -7.75
C LYS A 80 1.46 -7.46 -9.14
N ILE A 81 2.67 -8.00 -9.34
CA ILE A 81 3.30 -8.08 -10.66
C ILE A 81 2.41 -8.86 -11.62
N HIS A 82 1.89 -10.02 -11.21
CA HIS A 82 1.01 -10.83 -12.04
C HIS A 82 -0.28 -10.07 -12.41
N GLN A 83 -0.89 -9.38 -11.44
CA GLN A 83 -2.08 -8.55 -11.67
C GLN A 83 -1.81 -7.46 -12.72
N ARG A 84 -0.69 -6.75 -12.64
CA ARG A 84 -0.35 -5.69 -13.60
C ARG A 84 -0.03 -6.25 -14.98
N ASN A 85 0.71 -7.36 -15.03
CA ASN A 85 1.07 -8.01 -16.28
C ASN A 85 -0.18 -8.57 -17.03
N THR A 86 -1.13 -9.15 -16.30
CA THR A 86 -2.41 -9.59 -16.87
C THR A 86 -3.31 -8.45 -17.34
N ARG A 87 -3.12 -7.23 -16.81
CA ARG A 87 -3.77 -6.00 -17.32
C ARG A 87 -3.08 -5.41 -18.55
N GLY A 88 -1.94 -5.94 -18.97
CA GLY A 88 -1.18 -5.47 -20.12
C GLY A 88 -0.19 -4.34 -19.83
N ASP A 89 0.12 -4.08 -18.55
CA ASP A 89 1.13 -3.10 -18.17
C ASP A 89 2.52 -3.55 -18.65
N LYS A 90 3.28 -2.61 -19.20
CA LYS A 90 4.64 -2.87 -19.68
C LYS A 90 5.67 -2.56 -18.61
N LEU A 91 6.71 -3.37 -18.53
CA LEU A 91 7.85 -3.09 -17.66
C LEU A 91 8.58 -1.82 -18.12
N ARG A 92 9.32 -1.21 -17.19
CA ARG A 92 10.29 -0.16 -17.53
C ARG A 92 11.46 -0.75 -18.33
N GLU A 93 12.00 0.05 -19.24
CA GLU A 93 13.06 -0.33 -20.19
C GLU A 93 14.41 0.34 -19.88
N ASP A 94 14.56 0.91 -18.68
CA ASP A 94 15.78 1.56 -18.23
C ASP A 94 16.66 0.60 -17.39
N ASN A 95 17.71 1.14 -16.76
CA ASN A 95 18.71 0.37 -16.02
C ASN A 95 18.20 -0.27 -14.70
N PHE A 96 16.89 -0.24 -14.44
CA PHE A 96 16.30 -0.79 -13.22
C PHE A 96 16.55 -2.30 -13.05
N PHE A 97 16.43 -3.08 -14.13
CA PHE A 97 16.70 -4.53 -14.11
C PHE A 97 18.18 -4.87 -14.33
N GLY A 98 18.98 -3.89 -14.76
CA GLY A 98 20.42 -4.00 -14.98
C GLY A 98 20.86 -3.71 -16.42
N GLY A 99 22.14 -3.40 -16.55
CA GLY A 99 22.89 -3.21 -17.79
C GLY A 99 24.37 -3.51 -17.53
N GLN A 100 25.17 -3.75 -18.57
CA GLN A 100 26.56 -4.24 -18.43
C GLN A 100 27.52 -3.25 -17.73
N GLU A 101 27.17 -1.96 -17.60
CA GLU A 101 28.08 -0.92 -17.13
C GLU A 101 27.65 -0.20 -15.83
N VAL A 102 26.40 -0.35 -15.38
CA VAL A 102 25.85 0.37 -14.22
C VAL A 102 25.17 -0.60 -13.25
N LYS A 103 25.38 -0.38 -11.94
CA LYS A 103 24.72 -1.16 -10.88
C LYS A 103 23.21 -1.06 -11.04
N ALA A 104 22.52 -2.21 -11.11
CA ALA A 104 21.07 -2.27 -11.19
C ALA A 104 20.42 -1.72 -9.91
N GLU A 105 19.42 -0.85 -10.07
CA GLU A 105 18.69 -0.24 -8.95
C GLU A 105 17.65 -1.19 -8.34
N GLY A 106 17.01 -2.01 -9.19
CA GLY A 106 15.95 -2.94 -8.81
C GLY A 106 16.33 -3.91 -7.68
N PRO A 107 17.49 -4.59 -7.72
CA PRO A 107 17.93 -5.48 -6.63
C PRO A 107 18.03 -4.79 -5.27
N GLU A 108 18.56 -3.56 -5.25
CA GLU A 108 18.73 -2.79 -4.01
C GLU A 108 17.39 -2.36 -3.43
N ILE A 109 16.47 -1.92 -4.30
CA ILE A 109 15.09 -1.57 -3.91
C ILE A 109 14.37 -2.81 -3.39
N LEU A 110 14.50 -3.97 -4.07
CA LEU A 110 13.92 -5.24 -3.64
C LEU A 110 14.43 -5.64 -2.25
N GLU A 111 15.74 -5.63 -2.05
CA GLU A 111 16.36 -5.95 -0.77
C GLU A 111 15.86 -5.01 0.34
N THR A 112 15.77 -3.72 0.04
CA THR A 112 15.26 -2.72 0.98
C THR A 112 13.82 -3.03 1.37
N VAL A 113 12.93 -3.24 0.39
CA VAL A 113 11.51 -3.56 0.62
C VAL A 113 11.35 -4.85 1.44
N LEU A 114 12.06 -5.91 1.08
CA LEU A 114 11.98 -7.19 1.80
C LEU A 114 12.53 -7.09 3.22
N SER A 115 13.59 -6.31 3.44
CA SER A 115 14.09 -6.06 4.80
C SER A 115 13.07 -5.30 5.64
N LYS A 116 12.36 -4.32 5.07
CA LYS A 116 11.28 -3.62 5.78
C LYS A 116 10.09 -4.53 6.07
N CYS A 117 9.70 -5.40 5.15
CA CYS A 117 8.65 -6.41 5.41
C CYS A 117 9.04 -7.33 6.57
N LYS A 118 10.29 -7.82 6.57
CA LYS A 118 10.85 -8.67 7.62
C LYS A 118 10.87 -8.00 9.00
N GLU A 119 11.09 -6.69 9.06
CA GLU A 119 11.15 -5.92 10.32
C GLU A 119 9.79 -5.40 10.80
N GLU A 120 8.79 -5.33 9.92
CA GLU A 120 7.49 -4.72 10.21
C GLU A 120 6.74 -5.40 11.37
N CYS A 121 6.26 -4.60 12.32
CA CYS A 121 5.52 -5.08 13.49
C CYS A 121 4.04 -5.35 13.17
N ARG A 122 3.46 -4.62 12.21
CA ARG A 122 2.05 -4.75 11.82
C ARG A 122 1.95 -5.45 10.48
N GLU A 123 1.64 -6.75 10.48
CA GLU A 123 1.57 -7.58 9.27
C GLU A 123 0.63 -7.02 8.19
N LYS A 124 -0.44 -6.30 8.59
CA LYS A 124 -1.35 -5.62 7.67
C LYS A 124 -0.66 -4.59 6.75
N LYS A 125 0.47 -4.01 7.17
CA LYS A 125 1.25 -3.07 6.37
C LYS A 125 2.08 -3.75 5.28
N ILE A 126 2.44 -5.03 5.47
CA ILE A 126 3.39 -5.75 4.59
C ILE A 126 2.94 -5.71 3.13
N ARG A 127 1.64 -5.89 2.86
CA ARG A 127 1.09 -5.80 1.50
C ARG A 127 1.40 -4.46 0.83
N TYR A 128 1.19 -3.36 1.54
CA TYR A 128 1.34 -2.01 1.00
C TYR A 128 2.82 -1.64 0.84
N ILE A 129 3.69 -2.09 1.74
CA ILE A 129 5.15 -1.94 1.59
C ILE A 129 5.66 -2.76 0.39
N ALA A 130 5.21 -4.02 0.28
CA ALA A 130 5.57 -4.92 -0.82
C ALA A 130 5.13 -4.38 -2.20
N ASN A 131 3.96 -3.74 -2.27
CA ASN A 131 3.46 -3.12 -3.49
C ASN A 131 4.42 -2.05 -4.06
N ILE A 132 5.22 -1.38 -3.22
CA ILE A 132 6.16 -0.34 -3.69
C ILE A 132 7.12 -0.91 -4.73
N PHE A 133 7.74 -2.06 -4.43
CA PHE A 133 8.61 -2.73 -5.39
C PHE A 133 7.84 -3.29 -6.59
N ALA A 134 6.67 -3.89 -6.34
CA ALA A 134 5.88 -4.46 -7.42
C ALA A 134 5.44 -3.41 -8.45
N ASN A 135 5.16 -2.18 -8.00
CA ASN A 135 4.80 -1.07 -8.87
C ASN A 135 6.03 -0.41 -9.50
N SER A 136 7.16 -0.27 -8.80
CA SER A 136 8.36 0.38 -9.35
C SER A 136 8.97 -0.34 -10.57
N ILE A 137 8.63 -1.62 -10.75
CA ILE A 137 8.93 -2.43 -11.94
C ILE A 137 8.25 -1.89 -13.22
N PHE A 138 7.11 -1.22 -13.09
CA PHE A 138 6.31 -0.67 -14.20
C PHE A 138 6.37 0.85 -14.26
N GLU A 139 6.59 1.50 -13.11
CA GLU A 139 6.62 2.96 -12.98
C GLU A 139 8.05 3.50 -13.19
N LYS A 140 8.18 4.65 -13.85
CA LYS A 140 9.48 5.29 -14.16
C LYS A 140 9.94 6.27 -13.08
N ASP A 141 9.55 6.02 -11.83
CA ASP A 141 10.00 6.83 -10.70
C ASP A 141 11.52 6.62 -10.48
N PRO A 142 12.30 7.68 -10.19
CA PRO A 142 13.71 7.56 -9.84
C PRO A 142 13.93 6.71 -8.58
N ALA A 143 15.08 6.03 -8.48
CA ALA A 143 15.39 5.20 -7.32
C ALA A 143 15.35 5.99 -6.00
N GLU A 144 15.85 7.23 -5.97
CA GLU A 144 15.83 8.07 -4.77
C GLU A 144 14.41 8.34 -4.27
N VAL A 145 13.48 8.55 -5.22
CA VAL A 145 12.06 8.77 -4.94
C VAL A 145 11.40 7.49 -4.42
N ILE A 146 11.76 6.33 -4.98
CA ILE A 146 11.27 5.04 -4.51
C ILE A 146 11.79 4.76 -3.08
N HIS A 147 13.07 5.03 -2.80
CA HIS A 147 13.64 4.90 -1.47
C HIS A 147 12.98 5.84 -0.45
N LEU A 148 12.68 7.08 -0.85
CA LEU A 148 11.90 8.00 -0.03
C LEU A 148 10.51 7.43 0.28
N ALA A 149 9.80 6.90 -0.72
CA ALA A 149 8.50 6.27 -0.52
C ALA A 149 8.56 5.06 0.43
N ILE A 150 9.61 4.23 0.34
CA ILE A 150 9.83 3.11 1.28
C ILE A 150 10.03 3.63 2.70
N SER A 151 10.87 4.65 2.89
CA SER A 151 11.13 5.27 4.20
C SER A 151 9.85 5.87 4.82
N ILE A 152 9.01 6.52 4.01
CA ILE A 152 7.72 7.02 4.44
C ILE A 152 6.80 5.86 4.83
N ALA A 153 6.65 4.84 3.97
CA ALA A 153 5.78 3.69 4.22
C ALA A 153 6.16 2.91 5.49
N GLU A 154 7.46 2.81 5.79
CA GLU A 154 7.95 2.23 7.05
C GLU A 154 7.46 3.04 8.27
N ARG A 155 7.58 4.37 8.21
CA ARG A 155 7.24 5.25 9.34
C ARG A 155 5.74 5.46 9.54
N LEU A 156 4.93 5.26 8.51
CA LEU A 156 3.47 5.38 8.61
C LEU A 156 2.89 4.28 9.52
N THR A 157 1.94 4.66 10.36
CA THR A 157 1.10 3.67 11.07
C THR A 157 0.11 3.05 10.08
N TYR A 158 -0.45 1.88 10.44
CA TYR A 158 -1.51 1.29 9.62
C TYR A 158 -2.73 2.23 9.51
N ARG A 159 -3.11 2.90 10.61
CA ARG A 159 -4.22 3.85 10.61
C ARG A 159 -3.96 5.05 9.71
N GLN A 160 -2.73 5.55 9.68
CA GLN A 160 -2.30 6.58 8.74
C GLN A 160 -2.38 6.12 7.27
N MET A 161 -2.05 4.85 6.97
CA MET A 161 -2.29 4.29 5.62
C MET A 161 -3.78 4.20 5.28
N LEU A 162 -4.65 3.85 6.25
CA LEU A 162 -6.11 3.89 6.07
C LEU A 162 -6.61 5.30 5.79
N MET A 163 -6.10 6.31 6.52
CA MET A 163 -6.44 7.72 6.30
C MET A 163 -6.02 8.17 4.90
N LEU A 164 -4.80 7.84 4.46
CA LEU A 164 -4.32 8.14 3.11
C LEU A 164 -5.20 7.47 2.04
N ALA A 165 -5.58 6.21 2.24
CA ALA A 165 -6.48 5.49 1.36
C ALA A 165 -7.86 6.17 1.27
N LEU A 166 -8.44 6.55 2.41
CA LEU A 166 -9.72 7.22 2.49
C LEU A 166 -9.70 8.60 1.80
N LEU A 167 -8.64 9.37 2.04
CA LEU A 167 -8.46 10.70 1.45
C LEU A 167 -8.27 10.62 -0.08
N GLY A 168 -7.47 9.67 -0.58
CA GLY A 168 -7.28 9.52 -2.02
C GLY A 168 -8.43 8.86 -2.76
N LYS A 169 -9.34 8.18 -2.05
CA LYS A 169 -10.57 7.63 -2.61
C LYS A 169 -11.78 8.55 -2.49
N ALA A 170 -11.62 9.74 -1.90
CA ALA A 170 -12.72 10.65 -1.58
C ALA A 170 -13.63 10.97 -2.77
N GLU A 171 -13.09 11.07 -3.99
CA GLU A 171 -13.89 11.30 -5.20
C GLU A 171 -14.68 10.06 -5.64
N SER A 172 -14.08 8.86 -5.52
CA SER A 172 -14.69 7.59 -5.96
C SER A 172 -15.75 7.03 -5.01
N LEU A 173 -15.62 7.31 -3.71
CA LEU A 173 -16.44 6.64 -2.69
C LEU A 173 -17.82 7.26 -2.50
N GLN A 174 -18.18 8.32 -3.23
CA GLN A 174 -19.39 9.12 -2.96
C GLN A 174 -19.58 9.44 -1.46
N PHE A 175 -18.49 9.45 -0.70
CA PHE A 175 -18.55 9.85 0.69
C PHE A 175 -18.98 11.30 0.65
N ASP A 176 -20.09 11.62 1.32
CA ASP A 176 -20.46 12.99 1.56
C ASP A 176 -19.19 13.67 2.07
N ARG A 177 -18.67 14.65 1.30
CA ARG A 177 -17.46 15.44 1.64
C ARG A 177 -17.50 15.98 3.08
N VAL A 178 -18.70 15.98 3.65
CA VAL A 178 -19.09 16.12 5.04
C VAL A 178 -18.29 15.26 6.04
N LEU A 179 -17.87 14.02 5.74
CA LEU A 179 -17.04 13.19 6.66
C LEU A 179 -15.54 13.49 6.59
N LEU A 180 -15.10 14.28 5.61
CA LEU A 180 -13.77 14.88 5.59
C LEU A 180 -13.73 16.19 6.39
N ASN A 181 -14.91 16.70 6.77
CA ASN A 181 -15.11 17.88 7.62
C ASN A 181 -15.44 17.49 9.07
N VAL A 182 -14.81 16.44 9.61
CA VAL A 182 -15.01 16.02 11.00
C VAL A 182 -14.42 17.07 11.93
N ARG A 183 -15.19 18.10 12.24
CA ARG A 183 -14.75 19.18 13.12
C ARG A 183 -14.53 18.61 14.51
N THR A 184 -13.42 18.98 15.13
CA THR A 184 -13.11 18.53 16.49
C THR A 184 -13.03 19.73 17.42
N ASP A 185 -13.42 19.56 18.68
CA ASP A 185 -13.14 20.55 19.73
C ASP A 185 -11.78 20.30 20.42
N GLY A 186 -11.06 19.24 20.03
CA GLY A 186 -9.79 18.80 20.60
C GLY A 186 -9.86 18.36 22.07
N LYS A 187 -11.07 18.27 22.66
CA LYS A 187 -11.27 17.95 24.08
C LYS A 187 -11.51 16.47 24.33
N ASP A 188 -11.99 15.75 23.31
CA ASP A 188 -12.14 14.29 23.36
C ASP A 188 -10.89 13.57 22.82
N ILE A 189 -10.50 12.47 23.49
CA ILE A 189 -9.26 11.73 23.21
C ILE A 189 -9.25 11.17 21.79
N LEU A 190 -10.38 10.67 21.29
CA LEU A 190 -10.46 10.11 19.93
C LEU A 190 -10.22 11.21 18.90
N SER A 191 -10.88 12.36 19.08
CA SER A 191 -10.73 13.51 18.19
C SER A 191 -9.30 14.09 18.19
N ALA A 192 -8.67 14.20 19.36
CA ALA A 192 -7.29 14.63 19.49
C ALA A 192 -6.32 13.64 18.83
N SER A 193 -6.58 12.33 18.94
CA SER A 193 -5.78 11.29 18.31
C SER A 193 -5.86 11.33 16.79
N LEU A 194 -7.05 11.51 16.21
CA LEU A 194 -7.24 11.60 14.76
C LEU A 194 -6.57 12.83 14.17
N ASN A 195 -6.70 14.00 14.82
CA ASN A 195 -5.99 15.20 14.37
C ASN A 195 -4.48 15.06 14.48
N HIS A 196 -3.98 14.43 15.55
CA HIS A 196 -2.55 14.20 15.68
C HIS A 196 -2.01 13.35 14.54
N GLU A 197 -2.75 12.32 14.11
CA GLU A 197 -2.35 11.52 12.95
C GLU A 197 -2.44 12.28 11.64
N GLY A 198 -3.51 13.05 11.43
CA GLY A 198 -3.67 13.90 10.25
C GLY A 198 -2.54 14.92 10.13
N ASN A 199 -2.24 15.65 11.20
CA ASN A 199 -1.17 16.64 11.21
C ASN A 199 0.19 16.00 10.89
N LYS A 200 0.48 14.80 11.42
CA LYS A 200 1.70 14.07 11.05
C LYS A 200 1.79 13.74 9.57
N LEU A 201 0.68 13.41 8.91
CA LEU A 201 0.66 13.13 7.46
C LEU A 201 1.13 14.33 6.63
N SER A 202 0.79 15.54 7.06
CA SER A 202 1.21 16.78 6.40
C SER A 202 2.56 17.28 6.92
N ASP A 203 2.71 17.47 8.23
CA ASP A 203 3.85 18.15 8.84
C ASP A 203 5.12 17.27 8.86
N ASP A 204 5.00 15.98 9.20
CA ASP A 204 6.17 15.09 9.35
C ASP A 204 6.55 14.41 8.02
N PHE A 205 5.55 14.14 7.17
CA PHE A 205 5.72 13.35 5.94
C PHE A 205 5.55 14.16 4.66
N GLY A 206 5.00 15.38 4.72
CA GLY A 206 4.84 16.24 3.54
C GLY A 206 3.90 15.66 2.49
N LEU A 207 2.92 14.83 2.87
CA LEU A 207 2.06 14.11 1.91
C LEU A 207 0.91 14.95 1.38
N PHE A 208 0.57 16.04 2.07
CA PHE A 208 -0.52 16.94 1.71
C PHE A 208 -0.05 18.40 1.62
N THR A 209 -0.62 19.17 0.69
CA THR A 209 -0.29 20.59 0.49
C THR A 209 -0.82 21.49 1.61
N ASN A 210 -1.83 20.99 2.32
CA ASN A 210 -2.50 21.63 3.41
C ASN A 210 -2.77 20.56 4.46
N ASN A 211 -2.70 20.95 5.74
CA ASN A 211 -2.97 20.02 6.82
C ASN A 211 -4.34 19.37 6.59
N PRO A 212 -4.45 18.04 6.64
CA PRO A 212 -5.73 17.35 6.67
C PRO A 212 -6.36 17.63 8.04
N SER A 213 -6.73 18.88 8.27
CA SER A 213 -7.54 19.27 9.41
C SER A 213 -8.90 18.67 9.12
N PHE A 214 -9.15 17.51 9.70
CA PHE A 214 -10.49 16.95 9.79
C PHE A 214 -11.37 18.07 10.38
N GLY A 215 -12.25 18.64 9.55
CA GLY A 215 -13.03 19.85 9.90
C GLY A 215 -13.03 21.00 8.89
N ASP A 216 -12.04 21.08 7.99
CA ASP A 216 -11.97 22.13 6.96
C ASP A 216 -12.70 21.71 5.68
N LEU A 217 -13.54 22.60 5.13
CA LEU A 217 -14.42 22.42 3.97
C LEU A 217 -13.75 21.95 2.67
N VAL A 218 -12.42 21.87 2.64
CA VAL A 218 -11.61 21.54 1.47
C VAL A 218 -10.80 20.29 1.78
N PRO A 219 -11.05 19.16 1.09
CA PRO A 219 -10.22 17.98 1.25
C PRO A 219 -8.75 18.32 0.93
N PRO A 220 -7.79 17.76 1.69
CA PRO A 220 -6.37 18.02 1.49
C PRO A 220 -5.95 17.51 0.11
N ASN A 221 -5.22 18.32 -0.65
CA ASN A 221 -4.63 17.84 -1.91
C ASN A 221 -3.31 17.13 -1.62
N PHE A 222 -3.05 16.04 -2.33
CA PHE A 222 -1.75 15.39 -2.22
C PHE A 222 -0.63 16.30 -2.76
N THR A 223 0.54 16.21 -2.15
CA THR A 223 1.78 16.64 -2.80
C THR A 223 2.21 15.60 -3.82
N ALA A 224 3.21 15.92 -4.66
CA ALA A 224 3.79 14.93 -5.58
C ALA A 224 4.28 13.66 -4.83
N ILE A 225 4.90 13.83 -3.65
CA ILE A 225 5.34 12.72 -2.80
C ILE A 225 4.13 11.94 -2.28
N GLY A 226 3.08 12.64 -1.85
CA GLY A 226 1.81 12.02 -1.45
C GLY A 226 1.20 11.14 -2.54
N GLU A 227 1.12 11.63 -3.77
CA GLU A 227 0.61 10.88 -4.92
C GLU A 227 1.48 9.66 -5.25
N ILE A 228 2.81 9.83 -5.23
CA ILE A 228 3.76 8.73 -5.44
C ILE A 228 3.57 7.65 -4.37
N CYS A 229 3.51 8.03 -3.09
CA CYS A 229 3.27 7.12 -1.98
C CYS A 229 1.93 6.39 -2.13
N PHE A 230 0.85 7.12 -2.42
CA PHE A 230 -0.49 6.56 -2.61
C PHE A 230 -0.53 5.54 -3.76
N ARG A 231 0.08 5.88 -4.90
CA ARG A 231 0.17 5.04 -6.10
C ARG A 231 1.06 3.81 -5.89
N LEU A 232 2.30 4.00 -5.43
CA LEU A 232 3.28 2.91 -5.26
C LEU A 232 2.86 1.92 -4.18
N MET A 233 2.21 2.37 -3.10
CA MET A 233 1.63 1.44 -2.12
C MET A 233 0.33 0.78 -2.59
N SER A 234 -0.25 1.25 -3.71
CA SER A 234 -1.57 0.88 -4.21
C SER A 234 -2.66 0.99 -3.14
N LEU A 235 -2.70 2.12 -2.43
CA LEU A 235 -3.71 2.37 -1.40
C LEU A 235 -5.13 2.43 -1.97
N ASN A 236 -5.27 2.70 -3.27
CA ASN A 236 -6.55 2.60 -3.97
C ASN A 236 -7.13 1.16 -3.99
N ASP A 237 -6.30 0.12 -3.88
CA ASP A 237 -6.74 -1.28 -3.85
C ASP A 237 -7.10 -1.76 -2.43
N MET A 238 -7.06 -0.88 -1.43
CA MET A 238 -7.45 -1.20 -0.06
C MET A 238 -8.94 -1.59 -0.03
N PRO A 239 -9.33 -2.75 0.50
CA PRO A 239 -10.72 -3.18 0.47
C PRO A 239 -11.63 -2.21 1.22
N ASP A 240 -12.71 -1.75 0.57
CA ASP A 240 -13.69 -0.85 1.21
C ASP A 240 -14.47 -1.53 2.36
N HIS A 241 -14.29 -2.84 2.51
CA HIS A 241 -14.87 -3.66 3.58
C HIS A 241 -13.84 -4.10 4.63
N ASP A 242 -12.62 -3.56 4.59
CA ASP A 242 -11.66 -3.74 5.67
C ASP A 242 -12.28 -3.28 6.99
N SER A 243 -12.27 -4.15 8.00
CA SER A 243 -12.88 -3.87 9.30
C SER A 243 -12.30 -2.60 9.92
N ASP A 244 -11.00 -2.41 9.80
CA ASP A 244 -10.30 -1.28 10.42
C ASP A 244 -10.61 0.02 9.67
N LEU A 245 -10.79 -0.04 8.34
CA LEU A 245 -11.25 1.11 7.56
C LEU A 245 -12.67 1.51 7.95
N ARG A 246 -13.57 0.53 8.11
CA ARG A 246 -14.94 0.77 8.58
C ARG A 246 -14.97 1.35 9.99
N ASP A 247 -14.11 0.85 10.87
CA ASP A 247 -14.02 1.36 12.25
C ASP A 247 -13.46 2.78 12.27
N LEU A 248 -12.45 3.10 11.44
CA LEU A 248 -12.00 4.48 11.24
C LEU A 248 -13.13 5.40 10.73
N ILE A 249 -13.95 4.92 9.78
CA ILE A 249 -15.10 5.69 9.28
C ILE A 249 -16.12 5.94 10.40
N LYS A 250 -16.43 4.94 11.22
CA LYS A 250 -17.34 5.11 12.38
C LYS A 250 -16.77 6.08 13.42
N ASP A 251 -15.46 6.03 13.66
CA ASP A 251 -14.78 6.95 14.57
C ASP A 251 -14.92 8.39 14.07
N LEU A 252 -14.69 8.60 12.78
CA LEU A 252 -14.88 9.89 12.11
C LEU A 252 -16.35 10.37 12.22
N GLU A 253 -17.32 9.51 11.91
CA GLU A 253 -18.75 9.81 12.06
C GLU A 253 -19.13 10.19 13.50
N THR A 254 -18.55 9.50 14.48
CA THR A 254 -18.83 9.71 15.90
C THR A 254 -18.34 11.09 16.34
N VAL A 255 -17.13 11.47 15.91
CA VAL A 255 -16.57 12.78 16.21
C VAL A 255 -17.37 13.90 15.53
N ASP A 256 -17.80 13.74 14.27
CA ASP A 256 -18.64 14.74 13.59
C ASP A 256 -20.00 14.90 14.27
N LYS A 257 -20.67 13.80 14.62
CA LYS A 257 -21.95 13.83 15.36
C LYS A 257 -21.80 14.57 16.69
N ALA A 258 -20.75 14.25 17.47
CA ALA A 258 -20.49 14.91 18.74
C ALA A 258 -20.23 16.41 18.60
N TYR A 259 -19.53 16.82 17.53
CA TYR A 259 -19.29 18.22 17.24
C TYR A 259 -20.57 18.97 16.87
N ARG A 260 -21.40 18.41 15.98
CA ARG A 260 -22.68 19.03 15.56
C ARG A 260 -23.66 19.22 16.71
N VAL A 261 -23.65 18.32 17.70
CA VAL A 261 -24.46 18.46 18.91
C VAL A 261 -23.97 19.63 19.77
N LYS A 262 -22.66 19.80 19.91
CA LYS A 262 -22.05 20.90 20.69
C LYS A 262 -22.14 22.25 19.99
N PHE A 263 -22.08 22.26 18.66
CA PHE A 263 -22.11 23.46 17.81
C PHE A 263 -23.14 23.25 16.69
N PRO A 264 -24.45 23.35 17.00
CA PRO A 264 -25.48 23.27 15.98
C PRO A 264 -25.25 24.39 14.96
N LEU A 265 -25.40 24.08 13.67
CA LEU A 265 -25.29 25.06 12.60
C LEU A 265 -26.37 26.12 12.78
N THR A 266 -26.03 27.23 13.45
CA THR A 266 -26.87 28.41 13.58
C THR A 266 -26.85 29.17 12.26
N GLY A 267 -27.71 28.78 11.31
CA GLY A 267 -27.85 29.51 10.05
C GLY A 267 -28.42 28.69 8.90
N ALA A 268 -29.66 28.23 9.02
CA ALA A 268 -30.52 27.96 7.87
C ALA A 268 -31.89 28.59 8.17
N ARG A 269 -31.99 29.88 7.90
CA ARG A 269 -33.23 30.58 7.58
C ARG A 269 -33.04 31.23 6.22
#